data_AF-A0A0D2CGW6-F1
#
_entry.id   AF-A0A0D2CGW6-F1
#
_cell.length_a   1.000
_cell.length_b   1.000
_cell.length_c   1.000
_cell.angle_alpha   90.00
_cell.angle_beta   90.00
_cell.angle_gamma   90.00
#
_symmetry.space_group_name_H-M   'P 1'
#
loop_
_entity.id
_entity.type
_entity.pdbx_description
1 polymer ?
#
loop_
_entity_poly.entity_id
_entity_poly.type
_entity_poly.pdbx_seq_one_letter_code
_entity_poly.pdbx_strand_id
1 'polypeptide(L)'
;MDNDIYLLQNATEPQPTASSLSLPSILVVLGLILSFINLTYWCIQDYRLYKSLGPGGPPYNAYGWFLTSFIVRPFTLAAKDTLWTGDYPDDGAHKEILALPNRRGTRPVILGIAPQRQFSQNPEPGMNVRVTSLFTSVVMRNPTLLQQKLSSLEKHNIAIFVHSNLLSKPDNLPEVAVVSEGELGHIHGDASMHLYFSPADAKVIIEKGWAERHRCARTQPWWLGGKKYKWKIGESFLIVYAPRDEEELEVLQILIRASARFMTGDETVVAPSKEDQEMERDGGRRKSAPPAA
;
A
#
# COMPACT_ATOMS: atom_id res chain seq x y z
N MET A 1 65.82 21.40 -70.00
CA MET A 1 65.32 20.03 -69.98
C MET A 1 65.31 19.58 -68.54
N ASP A 2 64.11 19.60 -67.97
CA ASP A 2 63.54 18.67 -66.99
C ASP A 2 64.50 17.73 -66.25
N ASN A 3 64.48 17.80 -64.92
CA ASN A 3 63.49 17.01 -64.19
C ASN A 3 63.43 17.49 -62.73
N ASP A 4 62.25 17.96 -62.34
CA ASP A 4 61.76 17.88 -60.97
C ASP A 4 61.90 16.45 -60.45
N ILE A 5 62.00 16.29 -59.12
CA ILE A 5 61.00 15.57 -58.31
C ILE A 5 61.60 15.12 -56.95
N TYR A 6 60.87 15.52 -55.88
CA TYR A 6 60.93 15.15 -54.45
C TYR A 6 62.01 15.78 -53.56
N LEU A 7 61.70 17.02 -53.13
CA LEU A 7 61.92 17.49 -51.76
C LEU A 7 61.29 16.49 -50.77
N LEU A 8 62.07 15.56 -50.24
CA LEU A 8 61.70 14.86 -49.01
C LEU A 8 61.99 15.79 -47.84
N GLN A 9 60.98 16.57 -47.48
CA GLN A 9 60.98 17.35 -46.26
C GLN A 9 61.12 16.39 -45.08
N ASN A 10 62.28 16.49 -44.44
CA ASN A 10 62.59 15.87 -43.17
C ASN A 10 61.50 16.28 -42.15
N ALA A 11 60.57 15.38 -41.84
CA ALA A 11 59.60 15.55 -40.77
C ALA A 11 59.61 14.29 -39.90
N THR A 12 60.71 14.15 -39.16
CA THR A 12 60.73 13.47 -37.85
C THR A 12 59.97 14.34 -36.84
N GLU A 13 58.74 14.75 -37.14
CA GLU A 13 57.91 15.40 -36.13
C GLU A 13 57.34 14.31 -35.23
N PRO A 14 57.62 14.33 -33.91
CA PRO A 14 56.92 13.45 -32.99
C PRO A 14 55.42 13.77 -33.11
N GLN A 15 54.64 12.78 -33.55
CA GLN A 15 53.19 12.81 -33.43
C GLN A 15 52.84 13.26 -32.01
N PRO A 16 51.96 14.26 -31.82
CA PRO A 16 51.58 14.70 -30.49
C PRO A 16 51.07 13.48 -29.72
N THR A 17 51.83 13.07 -28.71
CA THR A 17 51.46 11.97 -27.81
C THR A 17 50.08 12.28 -27.27
N ALA A 18 49.16 11.30 -27.37
CA ALA A 18 47.79 11.40 -26.91
C ALA A 18 47.70 12.20 -25.60
N SER A 19 46.90 13.26 -25.61
CA SER A 19 46.72 14.15 -24.46
C SER A 19 46.32 13.34 -23.23
N SER A 20 47.20 13.29 -22.22
CA SER A 20 46.89 12.68 -20.94
C SER A 20 45.71 13.41 -20.29
N LEU A 21 44.69 12.68 -19.83
CA LEU A 21 43.57 13.28 -19.12
C LEU A 21 44.07 14.12 -17.94
N SER A 22 43.56 15.34 -17.82
CA SER A 22 43.87 16.21 -16.68
C SER A 22 43.37 15.58 -15.37
N LEU A 23 44.04 15.87 -14.24
CA LEU A 23 43.60 15.40 -12.92
C LEU A 23 42.11 15.71 -12.63
N PRO A 24 41.56 16.91 -12.95
CA PRO A 24 40.12 17.17 -12.86
C PRO A 24 39.27 16.22 -13.70
N SER A 25 39.68 15.92 -14.94
CA SER A 25 38.96 14.98 -15.81
C SER A 25 38.95 13.56 -15.23
N ILE A 26 40.07 13.12 -14.66
CA ILE A 26 40.16 11.81 -13.98
C ILE A 26 39.20 11.75 -12.79
N LEU A 27 39.16 12.80 -11.95
CA LEU A 27 38.26 12.87 -10.79
C LEU A 27 36.78 12.86 -11.19
N VAL A 28 36.41 13.56 -12.27
CA VAL A 28 35.04 13.54 -12.80
C VAL A 28 34.67 12.14 -13.29
N VAL A 29 35.53 11.48 -14.06
CA VAL A 29 35.29 10.12 -14.55
C VAL A 29 35.14 9.13 -13.38
N LEU A 30 36.02 9.19 -12.38
CA LEU A 30 35.92 8.36 -11.18
C LEU A 30 34.61 8.61 -10.41
N GLY A 31 34.20 9.87 -10.27
CA GLY A 31 32.94 10.25 -9.64
C GLY A 31 31.71 9.70 -10.37
N LEU A 32 31.71 9.75 -11.70
CA LEU A 32 30.64 9.18 -12.53
C LEU A 32 30.59 7.65 -12.43
N ILE A 33 31.75 6.99 -12.44
CA ILE A 33 31.85 5.52 -12.27
C ILE A 33 31.31 5.11 -10.90
N LEU A 34 31.73 5.78 -9.82
CA LEU A 34 31.25 5.49 -8.48
C LEU A 34 29.75 5.74 -8.35
N SER A 35 29.23 6.82 -8.94
CA SER A 35 27.80 7.12 -8.95
C SER A 35 27.00 6.05 -9.72
N PHE A 36 27.52 5.59 -10.85
CA PHE A 36 26.91 4.53 -11.64
C PHE A 36 26.91 3.19 -10.89
N ILE A 37 28.00 2.84 -10.20
CA ILE A 37 28.08 1.62 -9.39
C ILE A 37 27.06 1.68 -8.24
N ASN A 38 26.99 2.81 -7.52
CA ASN A 38 26.05 2.98 -6.41
C ASN A 38 24.59 2.95 -6.89
N LEU A 39 24.27 3.63 -7.99
CA LEU A 39 22.94 3.61 -8.58
C LEU A 39 22.56 2.19 -9.02
N THR A 40 23.48 1.48 -9.68
CA THR A 40 23.27 0.09 -10.11
C THR A 40 23.00 -0.81 -8.90
N TYR A 41 23.83 -0.72 -7.86
CA TYR A 41 23.64 -1.47 -6.62
C TYR A 41 22.29 -1.18 -5.98
N TRP A 42 21.93 0.11 -5.87
CA TRP A 42 20.63 0.53 -5.34
C TRP A 42 19.47 -0.04 -6.16
N CYS A 43 19.51 0.05 -7.50
CA CYS A 43 18.49 -0.52 -8.37
C CYS A 43 18.34 -2.04 -8.18
N ILE A 44 19.46 -2.78 -8.03
CA ILE A 44 19.43 -4.22 -7.77
C ILE A 44 18.75 -4.52 -6.44
N GLN A 45 19.10 -3.80 -5.37
CA GLN A 45 18.51 -4.03 -4.05
C GLN A 45 17.04 -3.62 -4.00
N ASP A 46 16.68 -2.49 -4.62
CA ASP A 46 15.30 -2.00 -4.69
C ASP A 46 14.42 -2.95 -5.52
N TYR A 47 14.96 -3.52 -6.61
CA TYR A 47 14.26 -4.56 -7.39
C TYR A 47 14.12 -5.87 -6.61
N ARG A 48 15.14 -6.30 -5.87
CA ARG A 48 15.05 -7.48 -4.98
C ARG A 48 14.00 -7.27 -3.90
N LEU A 49 13.96 -6.08 -3.29
CA LEU A 49 12.91 -5.72 -2.34
C LEU A 49 11.54 -5.79 -3.02
N TYR A 50 11.38 -5.17 -4.20
CA TYR A 50 10.13 -5.22 -4.97
C TYR A 50 9.66 -6.65 -5.22
N LYS A 51 10.57 -7.56 -5.59
CA LYS A 51 10.26 -8.98 -5.76
C LYS A 51 9.90 -9.66 -4.44
N SER A 52 10.60 -9.35 -3.34
CA SER A 52 10.32 -9.95 -2.03
C SER A 52 8.94 -9.58 -1.46
N LEU A 53 8.34 -8.46 -1.91
CA LEU A 53 6.98 -8.05 -1.52
C LEU A 53 5.88 -8.96 -2.12
N GLY A 54 6.23 -9.81 -3.09
CA GLY A 54 5.28 -10.66 -3.81
C GLY A 54 4.44 -9.91 -4.85
N PRO A 55 3.43 -10.56 -5.44
CA PRO A 55 2.51 -9.93 -6.39
C PRO A 55 1.61 -8.90 -5.69
N GLY A 56 1.14 -7.92 -6.45
CA GLY A 56 0.18 -6.89 -6.03
C GLY A 56 -0.43 -6.18 -7.24
N GLY A 57 -0.85 -4.92 -7.08
CA GLY A 57 -1.46 -4.15 -8.16
C GLY A 57 -0.58 -3.98 -9.42
N PRO A 58 0.67 -3.51 -9.27
CA PRO A 58 1.63 -3.41 -10.38
C PRO A 58 2.13 -4.77 -10.87
N PRO A 59 2.54 -4.90 -12.16
CA PRO A 59 3.06 -6.16 -12.70
C PRO A 59 4.25 -6.71 -11.92
N TYR A 60 4.27 -8.01 -11.61
CA TYR A 60 5.31 -8.64 -10.79
C TYR A 60 6.62 -8.92 -11.57
N ASN A 61 7.17 -7.90 -12.22
CA ASN A 61 8.37 -7.96 -13.06
C ASN A 61 9.13 -6.62 -13.03
N ALA A 62 10.21 -6.50 -13.82
CA ALA A 62 11.03 -5.28 -13.88
C ALA A 62 10.24 -4.04 -14.34
N TYR A 63 9.22 -4.21 -15.19
CA TYR A 63 8.38 -3.09 -15.62
C TYR A 63 7.54 -2.53 -14.47
N GLY A 64 6.90 -3.38 -13.67
CA GLY A 64 6.16 -2.91 -12.49
C GLY A 64 7.07 -2.28 -11.43
N TRP A 65 8.26 -2.83 -11.21
CA TRP A 65 9.28 -2.19 -10.37
C TRP A 65 9.63 -0.78 -10.86
N PHE A 66 9.91 -0.64 -12.16
CA PHE A 66 10.24 0.65 -12.75
C PHE A 66 9.10 1.68 -12.54
N LEU A 67 7.85 1.27 -12.81
CA LEU A 67 6.68 2.11 -12.56
C LEU A 67 6.60 2.52 -11.08
N THR A 68 6.72 1.58 -10.15
CA THR A 68 6.60 1.88 -8.72
C THR A 68 7.75 2.79 -8.25
N SER A 69 8.99 2.51 -8.62
CA SER A 69 10.17 3.19 -8.09
C SER A 69 10.45 4.55 -8.73
N PHE A 70 10.13 4.74 -10.01
CA PHE A 70 10.44 5.98 -10.73
C PHE A 70 9.23 6.81 -11.10
N ILE A 71 8.04 6.19 -11.23
CA ILE A 71 6.81 6.92 -11.59
C ILE A 71 5.93 7.17 -10.37
N VAL A 72 5.73 6.17 -9.50
CA VAL A 72 4.85 6.32 -8.32
C VAL A 72 5.58 6.97 -7.16
N ARG A 73 6.72 6.41 -6.73
CA ARG A 73 7.47 6.80 -5.53
C ARG A 73 7.74 8.31 -5.41
N PRO A 74 8.11 9.08 -6.46
CA PRO A 74 8.32 10.53 -6.36
C PRO A 74 7.09 11.33 -5.92
N PHE A 75 5.88 10.76 -6.06
CA PHE A 75 4.63 11.40 -5.65
C PHE A 75 4.08 10.88 -4.33
N THR A 76 4.78 9.97 -3.66
CA THR A 76 4.36 9.39 -2.38
C THR A 76 4.92 10.13 -1.19
N LEU A 77 4.32 9.93 -0.02
CA LEU A 77 4.89 10.33 1.27
C LEU A 77 6.24 9.65 1.50
N ALA A 78 7.14 10.34 2.20
CA ALA A 78 8.33 9.69 2.70
C ALA A 78 7.94 8.63 3.74
N ALA A 79 8.75 7.57 3.86
CA ALA A 79 8.45 6.48 4.80
C ALA A 79 8.32 6.96 6.25
N LYS A 80 9.04 8.01 6.64
CA LYS A 80 8.97 8.61 7.98
C LYS A 80 7.66 9.39 8.25
N ASP A 81 6.96 9.81 7.19
CA ASP A 81 5.78 10.66 7.30
C ASP A 81 4.47 9.84 7.34
N THR A 82 4.54 8.50 7.25
CA THR A 82 3.36 7.62 7.32
C THR A 82 2.68 7.63 8.70
N LEU A 83 3.38 8.10 9.72
CA LEU A 83 2.88 8.23 11.10
C LEU A 83 2.42 9.64 11.45
N TRP A 84 2.64 10.61 10.57
CA TRP A 84 2.25 11.99 10.83
C TRP A 84 0.74 12.17 10.60
N THR A 85 0.06 12.81 11.56
CA THR A 85 -1.39 13.01 11.60
C THR A 85 -1.81 14.46 11.73
N GLY A 86 -0.87 15.41 11.64
CA GLY A 86 -1.12 16.83 11.89
C GLY A 86 -2.02 17.52 10.84
N ASP A 87 -2.29 16.84 9.72
CA ASP A 87 -3.23 17.25 8.67
C ASP A 87 -4.62 16.63 8.81
N TYR A 88 -4.84 15.75 9.79
CA TYR A 88 -6.15 15.20 10.10
C TYR A 88 -6.84 16.00 11.22
N PRO A 89 -8.19 16.13 11.18
CA PRO A 89 -8.96 16.90 12.16
C PRO A 89 -8.81 16.30 13.57
N ASP A 90 -8.87 17.17 14.58
CA ASP A 90 -8.78 16.81 16.00
C ASP A 90 -10.10 16.24 16.56
N ASP A 91 -11.23 16.56 15.93
CA ASP A 91 -12.57 16.16 16.35
C ASP A 91 -13.29 15.34 15.28
N GLY A 92 -14.40 14.70 15.68
CA GLY A 92 -15.25 13.90 14.79
C GLY A 92 -14.94 12.40 14.75
N ALA A 93 -13.97 11.91 15.53
CA ALA A 93 -13.70 10.48 15.65
C ALA A 93 -14.85 9.75 16.38
N HIS A 94 -15.15 8.53 15.96
CA HIS A 94 -16.17 7.70 16.59
C HIS A 94 -15.80 7.36 18.04
N LYS A 95 -16.79 7.25 18.91
CA LYS A 95 -16.59 7.01 20.35
C LYS A 95 -15.83 5.72 20.61
N GLU A 96 -16.13 4.65 19.87
CA GLU A 96 -15.45 3.38 19.97
C GLU A 96 -13.98 3.44 19.49
N ILE A 97 -13.67 4.31 18.52
CA ILE A 97 -12.30 4.54 18.06
C ILE A 97 -11.51 5.32 19.11
N LEU A 98 -12.12 6.36 19.70
CA LEU A 98 -11.57 7.07 20.85
C LEU A 98 -11.34 6.15 22.06
N ALA A 99 -12.17 5.13 22.24
CA ALA A 99 -12.06 4.17 23.34
C ALA A 99 -11.02 3.06 23.12
N LEU A 100 -10.41 2.93 21.93
CA LEU A 100 -9.43 1.87 21.66
C LEU A 100 -8.25 1.93 22.65
N PRO A 101 -7.69 0.79 23.07
CA PRO A 101 -6.44 0.81 23.82
C PRO A 101 -5.26 1.21 22.91
N ASN A 102 -4.14 1.62 23.52
CA ASN A 102 -2.88 1.70 22.78
C ASN A 102 -2.42 0.29 22.41
N ARG A 103 -1.98 0.08 21.18
CA ARG A 103 -1.46 -1.21 20.72
C ARG A 103 -0.18 -1.54 21.49
N ARG A 104 -0.08 -2.79 21.97
CA ARG A 104 1.06 -3.25 22.79
C ARG A 104 2.35 -3.35 21.98
N GLY A 105 3.46 -2.86 22.52
CA GLY A 105 4.81 -3.03 21.95
C GLY A 105 5.13 -2.07 20.79
N THR A 106 6.17 -2.40 20.02
CA THR A 106 6.60 -1.57 18.89
C THR A 106 5.70 -1.77 17.66
N ARG A 107 5.76 -0.84 16.72
CA ARG A 107 5.12 -0.99 15.40
C ARG A 107 5.82 -2.09 14.60
N PRO A 108 5.08 -2.83 13.74
CA PRO A 108 5.70 -3.77 12.84
C PRO A 108 6.45 -3.04 11.72
N VAL A 109 7.41 -3.74 11.12
CA VAL A 109 8.13 -3.29 9.93
C VAL A 109 7.21 -3.39 8.72
N ILE A 110 6.87 -2.25 8.14
CA ILE A 110 6.11 -2.15 6.89
C ILE A 110 7.06 -1.70 5.78
N LEU A 111 7.04 -2.41 4.64
CA LEU A 111 7.87 -2.09 3.48
C LEU A 111 7.03 -2.03 2.21
N GLY A 112 7.57 -1.32 1.21
CA GLY A 112 6.94 -1.18 -0.10
C GLY A 112 6.12 0.09 -0.27
N ILE A 113 5.42 0.15 -1.40
CA ILE A 113 4.48 1.22 -1.79
C ILE A 113 3.30 0.56 -2.48
N ALA A 114 3.59 -0.18 -3.54
CA ALA A 114 2.63 -1.01 -4.27
C ALA A 114 3.43 -2.12 -4.95
N PRO A 115 3.40 -3.37 -4.43
CA PRO A 115 2.70 -3.78 -3.20
C PRO A 115 3.31 -3.16 -1.91
N GLN A 116 2.50 -3.09 -0.85
CA GLN A 116 2.92 -2.74 0.51
C GLN A 116 2.64 -3.96 1.42
N ARG A 117 3.59 -4.34 2.29
CA ARG A 117 3.50 -5.56 3.11
C ARG A 117 4.04 -5.35 4.53
N GLN A 118 3.52 -6.15 5.45
CA GLN A 118 4.03 -6.26 6.82
C GLN A 118 5.07 -7.40 6.90
N PHE A 119 6.28 -7.11 7.40
CA PHE A 119 7.41 -8.06 7.46
C PHE A 119 7.76 -8.56 8.87
N SER A 120 7.10 -8.03 9.89
CA SER A 120 7.32 -8.46 11.27
C SER A 120 6.00 -8.50 12.03
N GLN A 121 5.97 -9.24 13.14
CA GLN A 121 4.74 -9.43 13.94
C GLN A 121 3.58 -10.01 13.13
N ASN A 122 3.90 -10.77 12.08
CA ASN A 122 2.91 -11.50 11.31
C ASN A 122 2.34 -12.62 12.19
N PRO A 123 1.02 -12.81 12.22
CA PRO A 123 0.41 -13.84 13.03
C PRO A 123 0.62 -15.22 12.40
N GLU A 124 0.31 -16.26 13.18
CA GLU A 124 0.25 -17.62 12.68
C GLU A 124 -0.76 -17.75 11.53
N PRO A 125 -0.55 -18.66 10.57
CA PRO A 125 -1.40 -18.79 9.37
C PRO A 125 -2.90 -18.92 9.66
N GLY A 126 -3.27 -19.49 10.82
CA GLY A 126 -4.66 -19.61 11.26
C GLY A 126 -5.39 -18.26 11.42
N MET A 127 -4.67 -17.17 11.68
CA MET A 127 -5.27 -15.84 11.86
C MET A 127 -5.81 -15.26 10.55
N ASN A 128 -5.18 -15.54 9.41
CA ASN A 128 -5.67 -15.09 8.10
C ASN A 128 -7.11 -15.56 7.86
N VAL A 129 -7.41 -16.83 8.15
CA VAL A 129 -8.76 -17.39 8.01
C VAL A 129 -9.78 -16.63 8.86
N ARG A 130 -9.38 -16.22 10.06
CA ARG A 130 -10.24 -15.48 10.99
C ARG A 130 -10.48 -14.05 10.51
N VAL A 131 -9.45 -13.37 10.02
CA VAL A 131 -9.54 -12.04 9.42
C VAL A 131 -10.43 -12.07 8.17
N THR A 132 -10.21 -13.02 7.26
CA THR A 132 -11.06 -13.22 6.08
C THR A 132 -12.51 -13.48 6.47
N SER A 133 -12.74 -14.26 7.53
CA SER A 133 -14.09 -14.48 8.03
C SER A 133 -14.75 -13.22 8.58
N LEU A 134 -14.02 -12.33 9.27
CA LEU A 134 -14.58 -11.04 9.69
C LEU A 134 -15.01 -10.18 8.49
N PHE A 135 -14.26 -10.22 7.38
CA PHE A 135 -14.63 -9.53 6.15
C PHE A 135 -15.90 -10.10 5.52
N THR A 136 -16.04 -11.43 5.50
CA THR A 136 -17.28 -12.06 5.04
C THR A 136 -18.45 -11.76 5.97
N SER A 137 -18.23 -11.83 7.29
CA SER A 137 -19.23 -11.57 8.32
C SER A 137 -19.83 -10.15 8.23
N VAL A 138 -18.98 -9.12 8.05
CA VAL A 138 -19.49 -7.73 7.94
C VAL A 138 -20.35 -7.55 6.70
N VAL A 139 -20.01 -8.20 5.58
CA VAL A 139 -20.82 -8.15 4.35
C VAL A 139 -22.14 -8.89 4.55
N MET A 140 -22.12 -10.09 5.11
CA MET A 140 -23.31 -10.91 5.36
C MET A 140 -24.31 -10.23 6.31
N ARG A 141 -23.80 -9.47 7.29
CA ARG A 141 -24.64 -8.70 8.21
C ARG A 141 -25.18 -7.39 7.63
N ASN A 142 -24.57 -6.88 6.55
CA ASN A 142 -24.95 -5.60 5.95
C ASN A 142 -25.11 -5.73 4.42
N PRO A 143 -25.94 -6.68 3.92
CA PRO A 143 -25.96 -7.07 2.52
C PRO A 143 -26.51 -5.97 1.58
N THR A 144 -27.23 -4.98 2.12
CA THR A 144 -27.74 -3.84 1.35
C THR A 144 -26.74 -2.70 1.24
N LEU A 145 -25.74 -2.66 2.13
CA LEU A 145 -24.74 -1.59 2.24
C LEU A 145 -23.38 -2.00 1.69
N LEU A 146 -23.03 -3.28 1.81
CA LEU A 146 -21.72 -3.82 1.47
C LEU A 146 -21.83 -5.01 0.51
N GLN A 147 -20.73 -5.26 -0.21
CA GLN A 147 -20.55 -6.42 -1.07
C GLN A 147 -19.09 -6.86 -1.04
N GLN A 148 -18.80 -8.11 -1.40
CA GLN A 148 -17.45 -8.66 -1.46
C GLN A 148 -17.05 -8.92 -2.91
N LYS A 149 -15.86 -8.48 -3.32
CA LYS A 149 -15.28 -8.69 -4.66
C LYS A 149 -13.76 -8.81 -4.57
N LEU A 150 -13.10 -9.12 -5.69
CA LEU A 150 -11.65 -8.96 -5.78
C LEU A 150 -11.29 -7.46 -5.75
N SER A 151 -10.21 -7.13 -5.05
CA SER A 151 -9.69 -5.77 -4.96
C SER A 151 -9.34 -5.22 -6.35
N SER A 152 -9.74 -3.98 -6.64
CA SER A 152 -9.34 -3.26 -7.83
C SER A 152 -7.87 -2.82 -7.75
N LEU A 153 -7.37 -2.57 -6.54
CA LEU A 153 -5.99 -2.16 -6.27
C LEU A 153 -5.01 -3.34 -6.30
N GLU A 154 -5.32 -4.45 -5.61
CA GLU A 154 -4.43 -5.62 -5.51
C GLU A 154 -4.70 -6.71 -6.55
N LYS A 155 -5.88 -6.72 -7.19
CA LYS A 155 -6.34 -7.65 -8.25
C LYS A 155 -6.50 -9.12 -7.85
N HIS A 156 -5.91 -9.56 -6.75
CA HIS A 156 -5.86 -10.96 -6.34
C HIS A 156 -6.45 -11.20 -4.95
N ASN A 157 -6.52 -10.15 -4.13
CA ASN A 157 -7.01 -10.24 -2.75
C ASN A 157 -8.51 -9.94 -2.67
N ILE A 158 -9.16 -10.56 -1.69
CA ILE A 158 -10.55 -10.26 -1.35
C ILE A 158 -10.63 -8.87 -0.73
N ALA A 159 -11.65 -8.12 -1.15
CA ALA A 159 -11.94 -6.78 -0.68
C ALA A 159 -13.43 -6.61 -0.36
N ILE A 160 -13.71 -5.68 0.55
CA ILE A 160 -15.05 -5.19 0.82
C ILE A 160 -15.27 -3.95 -0.05
N PHE A 161 -16.46 -3.85 -0.61
CA PHE A 161 -16.91 -2.70 -1.37
C PHE A 161 -18.23 -2.18 -0.80
N VAL A 162 -18.46 -0.89 -0.94
CA VAL A 162 -19.80 -0.30 -0.87
C VAL A 162 -20.68 -0.96 -1.92
N HIS A 163 -21.92 -1.28 -1.56
CA HIS A 163 -22.87 -1.94 -2.44
C HIS A 163 -23.21 -1.04 -3.64
N SER A 164 -23.37 -1.64 -4.84
CA SER A 164 -23.57 -0.89 -6.10
C SER A 164 -24.81 0.02 -6.08
N ASN A 165 -25.87 -0.41 -5.41
CA ASN A 165 -27.11 0.39 -5.25
C ASN A 165 -26.89 1.69 -4.47
N LEU A 166 -25.91 1.72 -3.57
CA LEU A 166 -25.57 2.91 -2.80
C LEU A 166 -24.59 3.79 -3.60
N LEU A 167 -23.60 3.18 -4.25
CA LEU A 167 -22.66 3.88 -5.14
C LEU A 167 -23.33 4.61 -6.31
N SER A 168 -24.47 4.10 -6.80
CA SER A 168 -25.24 4.78 -7.87
C SER A 168 -25.94 6.06 -7.40
N LYS A 169 -25.92 6.36 -6.10
CA LYS A 169 -26.53 7.53 -5.46
C LYS A 169 -25.49 8.23 -4.57
N PRO A 170 -24.47 8.88 -5.16
CA PRO A 170 -23.26 9.31 -4.45
C PRO A 170 -23.45 10.51 -3.51
N ASP A 171 -24.59 11.19 -3.55
CA ASP A 171 -24.81 12.47 -2.84
C ASP A 171 -24.57 12.39 -1.31
N ASN A 172 -24.70 11.20 -0.72
CA ASN A 172 -24.50 10.96 0.71
C ASN A 172 -23.21 10.17 1.04
N LEU A 173 -22.38 9.88 0.03
CA LEU A 173 -21.15 9.12 0.21
C LEU A 173 -19.94 10.05 0.36
N PRO A 174 -18.92 9.65 1.15
CA PRO A 174 -17.68 10.39 1.15
C PRO A 174 -17.04 10.33 -0.24
N GLU A 175 -16.39 11.41 -0.66
CA GLU A 175 -15.76 11.53 -1.99
C GLU A 175 -14.84 10.34 -2.31
N VAL A 176 -14.12 9.84 -1.30
CA VAL A 176 -13.22 8.69 -1.45
C VAL A 176 -13.94 7.41 -1.86
N ALA A 177 -15.19 7.20 -1.44
CA ALA A 177 -15.98 6.03 -1.87
C ALA A 177 -16.29 6.08 -3.38
N VAL A 178 -16.45 7.26 -3.95
CA VAL A 178 -16.62 7.41 -5.40
C VAL A 178 -15.29 7.18 -6.12
N VAL A 179 -14.21 7.80 -5.60
CA VAL A 179 -12.85 7.71 -6.15
C VAL A 179 -12.33 6.27 -6.18
N SER A 180 -12.57 5.50 -5.11
CA SER A 180 -12.14 4.10 -4.99
C SER A 180 -13.10 3.11 -5.65
N GLU A 181 -14.12 3.60 -6.37
CA GLU A 181 -15.19 2.76 -6.96
C GLU A 181 -15.87 1.86 -5.91
N GLY A 182 -15.97 2.40 -4.69
CA GLY A 182 -16.53 1.75 -3.52
C GLY A 182 -15.59 0.83 -2.78
N GLU A 183 -14.36 0.60 -3.23
CA GLU A 183 -13.42 -0.25 -2.48
C GLU A 183 -13.16 0.38 -1.11
N LEU A 184 -13.62 -0.30 -0.07
CA LEU A 184 -13.45 0.07 1.33
C LEU A 184 -12.09 -0.41 1.83
N GLY A 185 -11.70 -1.61 1.41
CA GLY A 185 -10.42 -2.18 1.79
C GLY A 185 -10.29 -3.67 1.50
N HIS A 186 -9.07 -4.18 1.63
CA HIS A 186 -8.68 -5.52 1.23
C HIS A 186 -7.62 -6.12 2.16
N ILE A 187 -7.57 -7.45 2.23
CA ILE A 187 -6.68 -8.21 3.12
C ILE A 187 -5.45 -8.69 2.34
N HIS A 188 -4.28 -8.67 2.96
CA HIS A 188 -3.06 -9.28 2.44
C HIS A 188 -2.87 -10.70 2.97
N GLY A 189 -2.07 -11.51 2.26
CA GLY A 189 -1.69 -12.86 2.74
C GLY A 189 -0.90 -12.86 4.05
N ASP A 190 -0.41 -11.70 4.49
CA ASP A 190 0.31 -11.51 5.75
C ASP A 190 -0.60 -11.07 6.93
N ALA A 191 -1.92 -11.11 6.72
CA ALA A 191 -3.01 -10.68 7.60
C ALA A 191 -3.08 -9.18 7.90
N SER A 192 -2.15 -8.35 7.42
CA SER A 192 -2.38 -6.90 7.36
C SER A 192 -3.44 -6.58 6.30
N MET A 193 -3.99 -5.39 6.35
CA MET A 193 -5.03 -4.99 5.42
C MET A 193 -5.01 -3.50 5.18
N HIS A 194 -5.52 -3.12 4.02
CA HIS A 194 -5.82 -1.72 3.77
C HIS A 194 -7.30 -1.43 4.05
N LEU A 195 -7.58 -0.32 4.72
CA LEU A 195 -8.92 0.16 5.03
C LEU A 195 -8.96 1.69 4.91
N TYR A 196 -10.10 2.22 4.48
CA TYR A 196 -10.41 3.65 4.56
C TYR A 196 -11.12 4.00 5.85
N PHE A 197 -10.77 5.12 6.45
CA PHE A 197 -11.41 5.64 7.66
C PHE A 197 -11.81 7.11 7.48
N SER A 198 -12.69 7.61 8.35
CA SER A 198 -12.84 9.07 8.46
C SER A 198 -11.48 9.68 8.83
N PRO A 199 -11.13 10.89 8.37
CA PRO A 199 -9.86 11.50 8.73
C PRO A 199 -9.64 11.60 10.25
N ALA A 200 -10.69 11.84 11.02
CA ALA A 200 -10.64 11.90 12.49
C ALA A 200 -10.34 10.52 13.11
N ASP A 201 -11.00 9.45 12.65
CA ASP A 201 -10.67 8.10 13.12
C ASP A 201 -9.25 7.71 12.72
N ALA A 202 -8.85 8.03 11.48
CA ALA A 202 -7.52 7.71 10.97
C ALA A 202 -6.42 8.27 11.86
N LYS A 203 -6.59 9.51 12.35
CA LYS A 203 -5.69 10.14 13.32
C LYS A 203 -5.56 9.29 14.59
N VAL A 204 -6.68 8.98 15.23
CA VAL A 204 -6.70 8.22 16.49
C VAL A 204 -6.13 6.82 16.32
N ILE A 205 -6.48 6.13 15.23
CA ILE A 205 -5.99 4.77 14.92
C ILE A 205 -4.47 4.77 14.74
N ILE A 206 -3.92 5.75 14.02
CA ILE A 206 -2.47 5.91 13.85
C ILE A 206 -1.84 6.22 15.21
N GLU A 207 -2.31 7.21 15.95
CA GLU A 207 -1.72 7.63 17.23
C GLU A 207 -1.71 6.51 18.28
N LYS A 208 -2.76 5.66 18.30
CA LYS A 208 -2.86 4.48 19.17
C LYS A 208 -2.03 3.29 18.69
N GLY A 209 -1.35 3.39 17.56
CA GLY A 209 -0.41 2.38 17.09
C GLY A 209 -1.04 1.21 16.33
N TRP A 210 -2.28 1.33 15.84
CA TRP A 210 -2.99 0.26 15.13
C TRP A 210 -2.75 0.24 13.62
N ALA A 211 -2.31 1.37 13.07
CA ALA A 211 -2.08 1.52 11.64
C ALA A 211 -1.02 2.58 11.34
N GLU A 212 -0.63 2.65 10.08
CA GLU A 212 0.08 3.78 9.49
C GLU A 212 -0.51 4.12 8.13
N ARG A 213 -0.27 5.35 7.66
CA ARG A 213 -0.81 5.84 6.40
C ARG A 213 -0.13 5.17 5.22
N HIS A 214 -0.91 4.76 4.22
CA HIS A 214 -0.37 4.30 2.95
C HIS A 214 0.39 5.46 2.28
N ARG A 215 1.56 5.20 1.69
CA ARG A 215 2.41 6.28 1.16
C ARG A 215 1.78 7.05 -0.01
N CYS A 216 0.88 6.44 -0.77
CA CYS A 216 0.09 7.11 -1.80
C CYS A 216 -1.10 7.93 -1.25
N ALA A 217 -1.49 7.75 0.01
CA ALA A 217 -2.63 8.45 0.63
C ALA A 217 -2.22 9.85 1.08
N ARG A 218 -2.34 10.81 0.18
CA ARG A 218 -1.91 12.20 0.41
C ARG A 218 -3.10 13.12 0.61
N THR A 219 -2.96 14.04 1.55
CA THR A 219 -3.93 15.11 1.87
C THR A 219 -3.71 16.37 1.03
N GLN A 220 -2.46 16.71 0.69
CA GLN A 220 -2.12 17.93 -0.05
C GLN A 220 -1.44 17.69 -1.41
N PRO A 221 -1.78 18.50 -2.44
CA PRO A 221 -1.03 18.60 -3.68
C PRO A 221 0.46 18.89 -3.42
N TRP A 222 1.35 18.24 -4.16
CA TRP A 222 2.75 18.67 -4.25
C TRP A 222 2.85 19.89 -5.17
N TRP A 223 3.96 20.62 -5.05
CA TRP A 223 4.34 21.89 -5.71
C TRP A 223 4.12 22.00 -7.23
N LEU A 224 3.69 20.93 -7.92
CA LEU A 224 3.25 20.94 -9.32
C LEU A 224 1.75 20.63 -9.47
N GLY A 225 0.89 21.22 -8.63
CA GLY A 225 -0.57 21.14 -8.79
C GLY A 225 -1.14 19.73 -8.72
N GLY A 226 -0.58 18.88 -7.86
CA GLY A 226 -0.97 17.47 -7.74
C GLY A 226 -2.46 17.27 -7.49
N LYS A 227 -3.15 16.61 -8.43
CA LYS A 227 -4.54 16.16 -8.24
C LYS A 227 -4.66 15.35 -6.93
N LYS A 228 -5.66 15.69 -6.11
CA LYS A 228 -6.14 14.82 -5.03
C LYS A 228 -6.47 13.45 -5.65
N TYR A 229 -6.18 12.36 -4.93
CA TYR A 229 -6.51 11.00 -5.36
C TYR A 229 -5.81 10.44 -6.61
N LYS A 230 -4.52 10.78 -6.81
CA LYS A 230 -3.70 10.05 -7.79
C LYS A 230 -3.79 8.53 -7.52
N TRP A 231 -3.91 7.75 -8.58
CA TRP A 231 -4.02 6.28 -8.54
C TRP A 231 -5.29 5.75 -7.84
N LYS A 232 -6.35 6.56 -7.73
CA LYS A 232 -7.61 6.20 -7.05
C LYS A 232 -7.46 5.89 -5.56
N ILE A 233 -6.42 6.46 -4.92
CA ILE A 233 -6.16 6.27 -3.48
C ILE A 233 -6.53 7.55 -2.71
N GLY A 234 -7.46 7.40 -1.77
CA GLY A 234 -7.91 8.43 -0.83
C GLY A 234 -6.87 8.84 0.20
N GLU A 235 -7.09 9.97 0.86
CA GLU A 235 -6.17 10.56 1.84
C GLU A 235 -6.12 9.82 3.18
N SER A 236 -7.14 9.00 3.48
CA SER A 236 -7.26 8.20 4.70
C SER A 236 -7.10 6.70 4.47
N PHE A 237 -6.41 6.30 3.39
CA PHE A 237 -6.07 4.89 3.15
C PHE A 237 -4.94 4.47 4.09
N LEU A 238 -5.24 3.60 5.04
CA LEU A 238 -4.27 3.12 6.02
C LEU A 238 -3.86 1.68 5.73
N ILE A 239 -2.67 1.28 6.15
CA ILE A 239 -2.36 -0.13 6.41
C ILE A 239 -2.62 -0.40 7.88
N VAL A 240 -3.64 -1.20 8.16
CA VAL A 240 -3.95 -1.72 9.49
C VAL A 240 -3.10 -2.95 9.73
N TYR A 241 -2.43 -2.97 10.88
CA TYR A 241 -1.50 -4.04 11.22
C TYR A 241 -2.24 -5.36 11.46
N ALA A 242 -1.57 -6.47 11.11
CA ALA A 242 -2.11 -7.80 11.32
C ALA A 242 -2.39 -8.05 12.82
N PRO A 243 -3.57 -8.58 13.19
CA PRO A 243 -3.87 -8.89 14.59
C PRO A 243 -3.00 -10.07 15.06
N ARG A 244 -2.30 -9.91 16.18
CA ARG A 244 -1.40 -10.93 16.73
C ARG A 244 -2.10 -11.99 17.56
N ASP A 245 -3.21 -11.61 18.19
CA ASP A 245 -3.94 -12.43 19.14
C ASP A 245 -5.45 -12.11 19.13
N GLU A 246 -6.18 -12.71 20.07
CA GLU A 246 -7.63 -12.59 20.18
C GLU A 246 -8.09 -11.16 20.46
N GLU A 247 -7.35 -10.44 21.29
CA GLU A 247 -7.66 -9.07 21.72
C GLU A 247 -7.50 -8.11 20.53
N GLU A 248 -6.41 -8.26 19.76
CA GLU A 248 -6.22 -7.46 18.55
C GLU A 248 -7.27 -7.76 17.47
N LEU A 249 -7.75 -9.01 17.41
CA LEU A 249 -8.85 -9.38 16.53
C LEU A 249 -10.17 -8.71 16.93
N GLU A 250 -10.40 -8.44 18.23
CA GLU A 250 -11.56 -7.65 18.68
C GLU A 250 -11.48 -6.21 18.25
N VAL A 251 -10.30 -5.60 18.41
CA VAL A 251 -10.05 -4.25 17.90
C VAL A 251 -10.29 -4.20 16.40
N LEU A 252 -9.85 -5.22 15.65
CA LEU A 252 -10.09 -5.27 14.22
C LEU A 252 -11.59 -5.26 13.85
N GLN A 253 -12.47 -5.91 14.62
CA GLN A 253 -13.92 -5.83 14.39
C GLN A 253 -14.44 -4.39 14.48
N ILE A 254 -13.94 -3.62 15.45
CA ILE A 254 -14.26 -2.20 15.64
C ILE A 254 -13.76 -1.39 14.44
N LEU A 255 -12.52 -1.63 14.00
CA LEU A 255 -11.92 -0.93 12.85
C LEU A 255 -12.68 -1.22 11.55
N ILE A 256 -13.03 -2.47 11.25
CA ILE A 256 -13.81 -2.84 10.07
C ILE A 256 -15.16 -2.14 10.08
N ARG A 257 -15.83 -2.09 11.24
CA ARG A 257 -17.12 -1.41 11.38
C ARG A 257 -16.99 0.10 11.13
N ALA A 258 -16.00 0.76 11.74
CA ALA A 258 -15.78 2.21 11.55
C ALA A 258 -15.45 2.54 10.09
N SER A 259 -14.65 1.69 9.43
CA SER A 259 -14.34 1.81 8.01
C SER A 259 -15.61 1.71 7.15
N ALA A 260 -16.48 0.75 7.45
CA ALA A 260 -17.76 0.59 6.77
C ALA A 260 -18.70 1.78 6.97
N ARG A 261 -18.89 2.24 8.22
CA ARG A 261 -19.70 3.42 8.54
C ARG A 261 -19.28 4.64 7.73
N PHE A 262 -17.97 4.90 7.71
CA PHE A 262 -17.43 6.02 6.94
C PHE A 262 -17.71 5.87 5.44
N MET A 263 -17.32 4.73 4.85
CA MET A 263 -17.42 4.52 3.40
C MET A 263 -18.86 4.44 2.88
N THR A 264 -19.82 4.01 3.70
CA THR A 264 -21.24 3.97 3.35
C THR A 264 -22.01 5.22 3.79
N GLY A 265 -21.44 6.06 4.64
CA GLY A 265 -22.14 7.17 5.29
C GLY A 265 -23.31 6.71 6.19
N ASP A 266 -23.25 5.47 6.71
CA ASP A 266 -24.37 4.85 7.43
C ASP A 266 -23.94 4.37 8.83
N GLU A 267 -24.46 5.02 9.87
CA GLU A 267 -24.16 4.69 11.27
C GLU A 267 -24.77 3.36 11.74
N THR A 268 -25.76 2.82 11.02
CA THR A 268 -26.49 1.60 11.39
C THR A 268 -25.73 0.32 11.06
N VAL A 269 -24.57 0.42 10.39
CA VAL A 269 -23.71 -0.73 10.09
C VAL A 269 -23.50 -1.61 11.31
N VAL A 270 -23.85 -2.88 11.17
CA VAL A 270 -23.69 -3.92 12.19
C VAL A 270 -22.26 -4.45 12.13
N ALA A 271 -21.60 -4.55 13.27
CA ALA A 271 -20.23 -5.05 13.37
C ALA A 271 -20.13 -6.51 12.87
N PRO A 272 -18.97 -6.93 12.32
CA PRO A 272 -18.69 -8.36 12.16
C PRO A 272 -18.64 -9.05 13.53
N SER A 273 -18.85 -10.36 13.53
CA SER A 273 -18.81 -11.22 14.72
C SER A 273 -18.00 -12.46 14.41
N LYS A 274 -17.24 -12.88 15.40
CA LYS A 274 -16.51 -14.16 15.39
C LYS A 274 -17.45 -15.36 15.41
N GLU A 275 -18.67 -15.23 15.97
CA GLU A 275 -19.62 -16.35 16.17
C GLU A 275 -20.24 -16.86 14.87
N ASP A 276 -20.29 -16.05 13.80
CA ASP A 276 -20.80 -16.50 12.49
C ASP A 276 -19.95 -17.64 11.90
N GLN A 277 -18.71 -17.78 12.37
CA GLN A 277 -17.79 -18.85 12.01
C GLN A 277 -18.29 -20.22 12.49
N GLU A 278 -18.96 -20.28 13.64
CA GLU A 278 -19.42 -21.53 14.23
C GLU A 278 -20.71 -22.02 13.56
N MET A 279 -21.60 -21.09 13.18
CA MET A 279 -22.84 -21.43 12.46
C MET A 279 -22.57 -21.93 11.03
N GLU A 280 -21.63 -21.37 10.27
CA GLU A 280 -21.27 -21.91 8.96
C GLU A 280 -20.58 -23.29 9.06
N ARG A 281 -19.71 -23.49 10.06
CA ARG A 281 -19.06 -24.80 10.27
C ARG A 281 -20.05 -25.87 10.72
N ASP A 282 -20.94 -25.58 11.66
CA ASP A 282 -21.96 -26.55 12.12
C ASP A 282 -23.04 -26.79 11.05
N GLY A 283 -23.47 -25.74 10.34
CA GLY A 283 -24.41 -25.84 9.22
C GLY A 283 -23.85 -26.63 8.04
N GLY A 284 -22.56 -26.46 7.72
CA GLY A 284 -21.85 -27.25 6.69
C GLY A 284 -21.62 -28.70 7.11
N ARG A 285 -21.36 -28.95 8.40
CA ARG A 285 -21.18 -30.31 8.96
C ARG A 285 -22.50 -31.09 9.01
N ARG A 286 -23.63 -30.42 9.25
CA ARG A 286 -24.98 -31.04 9.16
C ARG A 286 -25.43 -31.33 7.73
N LYS A 287 -25.05 -30.50 6.76
CA LYS A 287 -25.38 -30.72 5.33
C LYS A 287 -24.52 -31.78 4.63
N SER A 288 -23.42 -32.22 5.26
CA SER A 288 -22.51 -33.25 4.74
C SER A 288 -22.69 -34.63 5.38
N ALA A 289 -23.66 -34.79 6.30
CA ALA A 289 -24.04 -36.11 6.80
C ALA A 289 -24.80 -36.86 5.69
N PRO A 290 -24.35 -38.05 5.24
CA PRO A 290 -25.13 -38.87 4.32
C PRO A 290 -26.45 -39.28 4.98
N PRO A 291 -27.56 -39.39 4.23
CA PRO A 291 -28.82 -39.85 4.78
C PRO A 291 -28.62 -41.23 5.39
N ALA A 292 -29.05 -41.38 6.66
CA ALA A 292 -29.02 -42.66 7.35
C ALA A 292 -29.87 -43.67 6.55
N ALA A 293 -29.26 -44.82 6.25
CA ALA A 293 -29.88 -45.95 5.57
C ALA A 293 -30.84 -46.71 6.48
#